data_AF-A0AAE0D3S2-F1
#
_entry.id   AF-A0AAE0D3S2-F1
#
_cell.length_a   1.000
_cell.length_b   1.000
_cell.length_c   1.000
_cell.angle_alpha   90.00
_cell.angle_beta   90.00
_cell.angle_gamma   90.00
#
_symmetry.space_group_name_H-M   'P 1'
#
loop_
_entity.id
_entity.type
_entity.pdbx_description
1 polymer ?
#
loop_
_entity_poly.entity_id
_entity_poly.type
_entity_poly.pdbx_seq_one_letter_code
_entity_poly.pdbx_strand_id
1 'polypeptide(L)'
;MPYDTEISTTATLFDTEDDNGIWTFADLAGDGSLDLVYIKTRATDSGKVELHAASRSSAFQDRTAGTPTAFDAVDEDPAASGHTFLLRDWTGDGRADLILIKTRDTPGGKVEIHVAAADSDYQAFALQTETCYGCENSGAWTMTYPRGDHLVYLKTRDCGSGMVEVQSTGRGGGYQSFDRAEPTGFAAEENGTWCLAPRGVDDGEGGGGIADLYYVKTRETDSGVVEVHAATAESGWQDRPLGAVSSFTPGEDGHWVLADLNGGDVPDLVYVQVRGTDSGKVEIHTNEV
;
A
#
# COMPACT_ATOMS: atom_id res chain seq x y z
N MET A 1 17.63 -14.32 11.01
CA MET A 1 17.46 -14.02 9.57
C MET A 1 16.27 -13.09 9.47
N PRO A 2 16.24 -12.15 8.51
CA PRO A 2 15.07 -11.28 8.33
C PRO A 2 13.79 -12.12 8.27
N TYR A 3 12.77 -11.70 9.02
CA TYR A 3 11.44 -12.32 9.08
C TYR A 3 11.34 -13.74 9.63
N ASP A 4 12.38 -14.33 10.23
CA ASP A 4 12.34 -15.74 10.67
C ASP A 4 11.55 -16.00 11.97
N THR A 5 11.12 -14.94 12.65
CA THR A 5 10.45 -14.99 13.94
C THR A 5 9.30 -13.99 13.99
N GLU A 6 8.13 -14.43 14.45
CA GLU A 6 7.06 -13.51 14.85
C GLU A 6 7.40 -12.91 16.21
N ILE A 7 7.51 -11.59 16.23
CA ILE A 7 7.98 -10.86 17.41
C ILE A 7 6.85 -10.22 18.21
N SER A 8 5.66 -10.06 17.61
CA SER A 8 4.49 -9.54 18.29
C SER A 8 3.19 -9.96 17.64
N THR A 9 2.19 -10.23 18.48
CA THR A 9 0.78 -10.37 18.13
C THR A 9 -0.02 -9.37 18.97
N THR A 10 -0.81 -8.51 18.34
CA THR A 10 -1.58 -7.47 19.04
C THR A 10 -3.03 -7.45 18.55
N ALA A 11 -3.98 -7.75 19.43
CA ALA A 11 -5.39 -7.49 19.19
C ALA A 11 -5.66 -5.98 19.21
N THR A 12 -6.44 -5.48 18.26
CA THR A 12 -6.73 -4.05 18.11
C THR A 12 -8.10 -3.68 18.67
N LEU A 13 -8.46 -2.40 18.66
CA LEU A 13 -9.80 -1.96 19.03
C LEU A 13 -10.90 -2.42 18.05
N PHE A 14 -10.52 -2.75 16.81
CA PHE A 14 -11.45 -3.09 15.73
C PHE A 14 -12.05 -4.48 15.90
N ASP A 15 -13.37 -4.54 15.83
CA ASP A 15 -14.08 -5.82 15.72
C ASP A 15 -13.72 -6.50 14.40
N THR A 16 -13.70 -7.84 14.42
CA THR A 16 -13.71 -8.59 13.17
C THR A 16 -15.00 -8.29 12.41
N GLU A 17 -14.88 -7.97 11.12
CA GLU A 17 -16.01 -7.76 10.22
C GLU A 17 -15.77 -8.40 8.85
N ASP A 18 -16.80 -8.42 8.01
CA ASP A 18 -16.66 -8.78 6.61
C ASP A 18 -15.64 -7.83 5.94
N ASP A 19 -14.75 -8.40 5.12
CA ASP A 19 -13.61 -7.74 4.50
C ASP A 19 -14.04 -6.71 3.41
N ASN A 20 -14.57 -5.58 3.87
CA ASN A 20 -15.24 -4.58 3.05
C ASN A 20 -14.31 -3.45 2.58
N GLY A 21 -13.02 -3.59 2.78
CA GLY A 21 -12.06 -2.52 2.50
C GLY A 21 -10.62 -3.01 2.46
N ILE A 22 -9.71 -2.08 2.73
CA ILE A 22 -8.26 -2.30 2.67
C ILE A 22 -7.67 -1.96 4.04
N TRP A 23 -6.80 -2.83 4.54
CA TRP A 23 -6.01 -2.58 5.75
C TRP A 23 -4.59 -2.17 5.36
N THR A 24 -4.08 -1.11 5.99
CA THR A 24 -2.75 -0.59 5.72
C THR A 24 -2.23 0.22 6.92
N PHE A 25 -1.04 0.79 6.78
CA PHE A 25 -0.41 1.64 7.78
C PHE A 25 -0.06 3.01 7.19
N ALA A 26 -0.42 4.09 7.89
CA ALA A 26 -0.11 5.46 7.51
C ALA A 26 -0.21 6.40 8.71
N ASP A 27 0.49 7.53 8.68
CA ASP A 27 0.40 8.57 9.71
C ASP A 27 -0.82 9.48 9.44
N LEU A 28 -1.98 9.10 9.97
CA LEU A 28 -3.21 9.90 9.84
C LEU A 28 -3.30 11.00 10.91
N ALA A 29 -2.68 10.78 12.07
CA ALA A 29 -2.68 11.72 13.18
C ALA A 29 -1.70 12.89 12.97
N GLY A 30 -0.68 12.70 12.13
CA GLY A 30 0.40 13.65 11.89
C GLY A 30 1.39 13.70 13.05
N ASP A 31 1.54 12.58 13.78
CA ASP A 31 2.40 12.48 14.96
C ASP A 31 3.76 11.82 14.66
N GLY A 32 4.01 11.48 13.39
CA GLY A 32 5.21 10.80 12.92
C GLY A 32 5.19 9.28 13.12
N SER A 33 4.10 8.71 13.66
CA SER A 33 3.94 7.26 13.83
C SER A 33 2.91 6.71 12.85
N LEU A 34 3.16 5.49 12.35
CA LEU A 34 2.18 4.82 11.50
C LEU A 34 1.00 4.28 12.34
N ASP A 35 -0.21 4.74 12.05
CA ASP A 35 -1.46 4.18 12.57
C ASP A 35 -1.85 2.93 11.78
N LEU A 36 -2.59 2.00 12.42
CA LEU A 36 -3.33 0.99 11.67
C LEU A 36 -4.55 1.67 11.05
N VAL A 37 -4.67 1.60 9.73
CA VAL A 37 -5.74 2.26 8.98
C VAL A 37 -6.58 1.24 8.24
N TYR A 38 -7.89 1.38 8.40
CA TYR A 38 -8.89 0.69 7.61
C TYR A 38 -9.59 1.68 6.68
N ILE A 39 -9.39 1.46 5.38
CA ILE A 39 -10.07 2.18 4.30
C ILE A 39 -11.32 1.37 3.94
N LYS A 40 -12.44 1.67 4.59
CA LYS A 40 -13.71 0.98 4.37
C LYS A 40 -14.35 1.50 3.09
N THR A 41 -14.38 0.68 2.05
CA THR A 41 -14.85 1.09 0.71
C THR A 41 -16.26 0.61 0.40
N ARG A 42 -16.67 -0.51 1.01
CA ARG A 42 -17.98 -1.17 0.80
C ARG A 42 -18.77 -1.20 2.09
N ALA A 43 -20.09 -1.38 1.96
CA ALA A 43 -21.00 -1.54 3.10
C ALA A 43 -20.81 -0.46 4.18
N THR A 44 -20.55 0.77 3.73
CA THR A 44 -20.34 1.96 4.58
C THR A 44 -21.69 2.57 4.95
N ASP A 45 -21.86 3.01 6.20
CA ASP A 45 -23.11 3.63 6.64
C ASP A 45 -23.31 5.01 6.02
N SER A 46 -22.22 5.71 5.69
CA SER A 46 -22.25 7.04 5.09
C SER A 46 -22.55 7.06 3.59
N GLY A 47 -22.47 5.92 2.90
CA GLY A 47 -22.46 5.84 1.43
C GLY A 47 -21.19 6.43 0.80
N LYS A 48 -20.16 6.71 1.61
CA LYS A 48 -18.85 7.22 1.21
C LYS A 48 -17.78 6.25 1.66
N VAL A 49 -16.61 6.27 1.02
CA VAL A 49 -15.41 5.61 1.58
C VAL A 49 -15.13 6.24 2.95
N GLU A 50 -14.89 5.42 3.97
CA GLU A 50 -14.62 5.85 5.34
C GLU A 50 -13.21 5.46 5.75
N LEU A 51 -12.51 6.39 6.41
CA LEU A 51 -11.23 6.11 7.07
C LEU A 51 -11.46 5.88 8.56
N HIS A 52 -10.95 4.75 9.05
CA HIS A 52 -10.88 4.43 10.46
C HIS A 52 -9.43 4.16 10.83
N ALA A 53 -8.94 4.72 11.95
CA ALA A 53 -7.54 4.56 12.36
C ALA A 53 -7.40 4.27 13.85
N ALA A 54 -6.37 3.49 14.20
CA ALA A 54 -5.99 3.17 15.57
C ALA A 54 -4.51 3.51 15.81
N SER A 55 -4.22 4.20 16.92
CA SER A 55 -2.87 4.68 17.21
C SER A 55 -1.92 3.55 17.59
N ARG A 56 -0.76 3.48 16.93
CA ARG A 56 0.32 2.57 17.32
C ARG A 56 0.83 2.83 18.73
N SER A 57 0.90 4.10 19.17
CA SER A 57 1.38 4.46 20.51
C SER A 57 0.52 3.87 21.65
N SER A 58 -0.75 3.59 21.36
CA SER A 58 -1.70 2.93 22.25
C SER A 58 -1.73 1.41 22.11
N ALA A 59 -0.81 0.82 21.33
CA ALA A 59 -0.92 -0.56 20.84
C ALA A 59 -2.27 -0.82 20.14
N PHE A 60 -2.68 0.13 19.29
CA PHE A 60 -3.90 0.09 18.49
C PHE A 60 -5.21 -0.03 19.29
N GLN A 61 -5.24 0.53 20.51
CA GLN A 61 -6.41 0.54 21.39
C GLN A 61 -7.20 1.86 21.32
N ASP A 62 -6.55 2.95 20.96
CA ASP A 62 -7.18 4.27 20.84
C ASP A 62 -7.49 4.59 19.37
N ARG A 63 -8.75 4.96 19.09
CA ARG A 63 -9.18 5.38 17.75
C ARG A 63 -8.72 6.82 17.48
N THR A 64 -7.98 7.02 16.39
CA THR A 64 -7.48 8.34 15.94
C THR A 64 -8.29 8.93 14.78
N ALA A 65 -8.95 8.10 13.98
CA ALA A 65 -9.83 8.55 12.90
C ALA A 65 -11.10 7.70 12.77
N GLY A 66 -12.14 8.32 12.21
CA GLY A 66 -13.45 7.71 11.94
C GLY A 66 -14.30 8.69 11.14
N THR A 67 -13.96 8.89 9.87
CA THR A 67 -14.58 9.93 9.02
C THR A 67 -14.93 9.41 7.63
N PRO A 68 -16.10 9.76 7.08
CA PRO A 68 -16.34 9.60 5.65
C PRO A 68 -15.41 10.52 4.86
N THR A 69 -15.21 10.22 3.58
CA THR A 69 -14.37 11.01 2.67
C THR A 69 -15.20 11.55 1.49
N ALA A 70 -14.57 12.33 0.63
CA ALA A 70 -15.19 12.82 -0.59
C ALA A 70 -15.53 11.71 -1.62
N PHE A 71 -14.93 10.52 -1.49
CA PHE A 71 -15.15 9.39 -2.40
C PHE A 71 -16.46 8.67 -2.10
N ASP A 72 -17.25 8.40 -3.14
CA ASP A 72 -18.40 7.51 -3.04
C ASP A 72 -17.95 6.09 -2.66
N ALA A 73 -18.77 5.40 -1.87
CA ALA A 73 -18.56 4.00 -1.60
C ALA A 73 -18.53 3.20 -2.92
N VAL A 74 -17.72 2.16 -2.93
CA VAL A 74 -17.58 1.23 -4.05
C VAL A 74 -18.52 0.05 -3.77
N ASP A 75 -19.29 -0.40 -4.75
CA ASP A 75 -20.24 -1.51 -4.57
C ASP A 75 -19.55 -2.89 -4.68
N GLU A 76 -18.45 -2.96 -5.41
CA GLU A 76 -17.67 -4.17 -5.68
C GLU A 76 -16.30 -4.10 -5.01
N ASP A 77 -15.55 -5.21 -5.07
CA ASP A 77 -14.16 -5.22 -4.65
C ASP A 77 -13.34 -4.10 -5.31
N PRO A 78 -12.59 -3.29 -4.53
CA PRO A 78 -11.84 -2.17 -5.09
C PRO A 78 -10.93 -2.60 -6.24
N ALA A 79 -10.15 -3.67 -6.05
CA ALA A 79 -9.25 -4.15 -7.10
C ALA A 79 -10.05 -4.67 -8.30
N ALA A 80 -11.13 -5.43 -8.06
CA ALA A 80 -11.97 -5.94 -9.14
C ALA A 80 -12.66 -4.84 -9.95
N SER A 81 -12.96 -3.69 -9.33
CA SER A 81 -13.63 -2.53 -9.94
C SER A 81 -12.66 -1.46 -10.46
N GLY A 82 -11.34 -1.71 -10.39
CA GLY A 82 -10.32 -0.79 -10.90
C GLY A 82 -10.02 0.39 -9.97
N HIS A 83 -10.34 0.27 -8.69
CA HIS A 83 -9.99 1.24 -7.64
C HIS A 83 -8.77 0.73 -6.86
N THR A 84 -7.79 1.59 -6.67
CA THR A 84 -6.68 1.35 -5.75
C THR A 84 -6.59 2.54 -4.81
N PHE A 85 -6.76 2.30 -3.51
CA PHE A 85 -6.64 3.33 -2.48
C PHE A 85 -5.28 3.25 -1.80
N LEU A 86 -4.66 4.41 -1.60
CA LEU A 86 -3.35 4.57 -0.98
C LEU A 86 -3.40 5.76 -0.02
N LEU A 87 -2.47 5.80 0.93
CA LEU A 87 -2.31 6.89 1.89
C LEU A 87 -0.88 7.44 1.81
N ARG A 88 -0.73 8.74 1.52
CA ARG A 88 0.57 9.44 1.40
C ARG A 88 0.40 10.90 1.81
N ASP A 89 1.44 11.52 2.37
CA ASP A 89 1.44 12.97 2.64
C ASP A 89 1.67 13.76 1.33
N TRP A 90 0.65 13.77 0.48
CA TRP A 90 0.74 14.33 -0.87
C TRP A 90 0.71 15.86 -0.86
N THR A 91 -0.06 16.44 0.05
CA THR A 91 -0.14 17.88 0.28
C THR A 91 1.10 18.41 1.00
N GLY A 92 1.84 17.55 1.71
CA GLY A 92 3.01 17.93 2.49
C GLY A 92 2.63 18.62 3.81
N ASP A 93 1.43 18.36 4.32
CA ASP A 93 0.90 18.91 5.56
C ASP A 93 1.30 18.10 6.81
N GLY A 94 1.97 16.97 6.60
CA GLY A 94 2.43 16.06 7.64
C GLY A 94 1.42 14.97 8.02
N ARG A 95 0.25 14.90 7.36
CA ARG A 95 -0.70 13.79 7.50
C ARG A 95 -0.90 13.11 6.16
N ALA A 96 -1.18 11.82 6.20
CA ALA A 96 -1.45 11.10 4.97
C ALA A 96 -2.80 11.49 4.36
N ASP A 97 -2.79 11.97 3.11
CA ASP A 97 -3.96 12.17 2.27
C ASP A 97 -4.44 10.84 1.68
N LEU A 98 -5.75 10.74 1.42
CA LEU A 98 -6.34 9.58 0.74
C LEU A 98 -6.27 9.74 -0.77
N ILE A 99 -5.57 8.83 -1.42
CA ILE A 99 -5.39 8.82 -2.86
C ILE A 99 -6.15 7.66 -3.47
N LEU A 100 -6.97 7.95 -4.48
CA LEU A 100 -7.57 6.97 -5.36
C LEU A 100 -6.86 6.99 -6.72
N ILE A 101 -6.40 5.82 -7.15
CA ILE A 101 -6.01 5.53 -8.52
C ILE A 101 -7.16 4.75 -9.16
N LYS A 102 -7.76 5.32 -10.21
CA LYS A 102 -8.92 4.74 -10.90
C LYS A 102 -8.53 4.31 -12.31
N THR A 103 -8.77 3.04 -12.63
CA THR A 103 -8.32 2.40 -13.88
C THR A 103 -9.45 1.83 -14.72
N ARG A 104 -10.70 1.93 -14.27
CA ARG A 104 -11.88 1.50 -15.01
C ARG A 104 -12.96 2.58 -14.96
N ASP A 105 -13.81 2.61 -15.98
CA ASP A 105 -14.96 3.53 -16.08
C ASP A 105 -14.55 4.99 -15.90
N THR A 106 -13.38 5.33 -16.46
CA THR A 106 -12.87 6.70 -16.55
C THR A 106 -13.35 7.33 -17.86
N PRO A 107 -13.94 8.55 -17.85
CA PRO A 107 -14.47 9.19 -19.05
C PRO A 107 -13.48 9.30 -20.22
N GLY A 108 -12.19 9.51 -19.93
CA GLY A 108 -11.14 9.63 -20.95
C GLY A 108 -10.48 8.31 -21.38
N GLY A 109 -10.84 7.17 -20.76
CA GLY A 109 -10.16 5.88 -21.00
C GLY A 109 -8.68 5.87 -20.57
N LYS A 110 -8.34 6.78 -19.65
CA LYS A 110 -7.02 6.95 -19.04
C LYS A 110 -7.12 6.70 -17.55
N VAL A 111 -6.01 6.31 -16.94
CA VAL A 111 -5.94 6.18 -15.47
C VAL A 111 -6.07 7.56 -14.85
N GLU A 112 -6.90 7.69 -13.83
CA GLU A 112 -7.13 8.92 -13.07
C GLU A 112 -6.53 8.84 -11.67
N ILE A 113 -6.01 9.96 -11.17
CA ILE A 113 -5.59 10.15 -9.78
C ILE A 113 -6.52 11.18 -9.14
N HIS A 114 -7.00 10.86 -7.95
CA HIS A 114 -7.78 11.76 -7.10
C HIS A 114 -7.18 11.77 -5.70
N VAL A 115 -6.97 12.96 -5.12
CA VAL A 115 -6.37 13.11 -3.79
C VAL A 115 -7.35 13.87 -2.90
N ALA A 116 -7.91 13.21 -1.88
CA ALA A 116 -8.73 13.84 -0.85
C ALA A 116 -7.84 14.27 0.32
N ALA A 117 -7.84 15.57 0.63
CA ALA A 117 -6.84 16.19 1.48
C ALA A 117 -7.15 16.02 2.98
N ALA A 118 -6.15 15.63 3.78
CA ALA A 118 -6.28 15.47 5.22
C ALA A 118 -6.60 16.80 5.94
N ASP A 119 -6.10 17.94 5.44
CA ASP A 119 -6.41 19.29 5.95
C ASP A 119 -7.87 19.73 5.78
N SER A 120 -8.60 19.03 4.92
CA SER A 120 -10.03 19.20 4.70
C SER A 120 -10.88 18.14 5.40
N ASP A 121 -10.30 17.36 6.31
CA ASP A 121 -10.92 16.14 6.86
C ASP A 121 -11.40 15.19 5.76
N TYR A 122 -10.60 15.08 4.69
CA TYR A 122 -10.87 14.29 3.49
C TYR A 122 -12.14 14.69 2.72
N GLN A 123 -12.70 15.89 2.94
CA GLN A 123 -13.93 16.36 2.30
C GLN A 123 -13.70 17.11 0.98
N ALA A 124 -12.46 17.55 0.71
CA ALA A 124 -12.11 18.26 -0.51
C ALA A 124 -10.97 17.56 -1.27
N PHE A 125 -11.04 17.61 -2.60
CA PHE A 125 -9.97 17.11 -3.45
C PHE A 125 -8.88 18.18 -3.62
N ALA A 126 -7.63 17.83 -3.26
CA ALA A 126 -6.44 18.61 -3.59
C ALA A 126 -6.01 18.42 -5.05
N LEU A 127 -6.35 17.27 -5.65
CA LEU A 127 -6.06 16.95 -7.04
C LEU A 127 -7.14 16.04 -7.62
N GLN A 128 -7.52 16.28 -8.88
CA GLN A 128 -8.18 15.33 -9.75
C GLN A 128 -7.60 15.49 -11.15
N THR A 129 -7.01 14.43 -11.70
CA THR A 129 -6.39 14.49 -13.03
C THR A 129 -6.35 13.12 -13.70
N GLU A 130 -6.48 13.10 -15.02
CA GLU A 130 -6.06 11.96 -15.83
C GLU A 130 -4.52 11.90 -15.88
N THR A 131 -3.98 10.75 -16.24
CA THR A 131 -2.54 10.51 -16.41
C THR A 131 -2.22 10.06 -17.84
N CYS A 132 -0.93 9.92 -18.17
CA CYS A 132 -0.53 9.39 -19.47
C CYS A 132 -0.90 7.91 -19.70
N TYR A 133 -1.14 7.16 -18.63
CA TYR A 133 -1.40 5.72 -18.69
C TYR A 133 -2.76 5.41 -19.32
N GLY A 134 -2.77 4.44 -20.23
CA GLY A 134 -4.01 3.77 -20.61
C GLY A 134 -4.54 2.94 -19.44
N CYS A 135 -5.86 2.78 -19.37
CA CYS A 135 -6.48 1.84 -18.44
C CYS A 135 -6.01 0.40 -18.71
N GLU A 136 -5.23 -0.18 -17.80
CA GLU A 136 -4.87 -1.60 -17.78
C GLU A 136 -4.85 -2.15 -16.36
N ASN A 137 -4.98 -3.48 -16.25
CA ASN A 137 -5.05 -4.19 -14.97
C ASN A 137 -4.03 -5.33 -14.88
N SER A 138 -2.96 -5.32 -15.67
CA SER A 138 -1.92 -6.37 -15.74
C SER A 138 -0.83 -6.23 -14.66
N GLY A 139 -1.14 -5.62 -13.52
CA GLY A 139 -0.13 -5.24 -12.52
C GLY A 139 -0.72 -4.57 -11.28
N ALA A 140 0.17 -3.99 -10.47
CA ALA A 140 -0.17 -3.29 -9.24
C ALA A 140 0.11 -1.78 -9.36
N TRP A 141 -0.78 -0.97 -8.81
CA TRP A 141 -0.66 0.47 -8.74
C TRP A 141 -0.14 0.90 -7.36
N THR A 142 0.83 1.79 -7.34
CA THR A 142 1.39 2.34 -6.10
C THR A 142 1.91 3.75 -6.31
N MET A 143 2.41 4.38 -5.26
CA MET A 143 3.05 5.70 -5.33
C MET A 143 4.28 5.73 -4.44
N THR A 144 5.25 6.56 -4.81
CA THR A 144 6.50 6.74 -4.06
C THR A 144 6.25 7.24 -2.64
N TYR A 145 7.19 6.98 -1.74
CA TYR A 145 7.18 7.49 -0.37
C TYR A 145 8.06 8.75 -0.25
N PRO A 146 7.85 9.57 0.79
CA PRO A 146 6.66 9.60 1.65
C PRO A 146 5.47 10.34 1.00
N ARG A 147 5.74 11.21 0.01
CA ARG A 147 4.76 12.16 -0.54
C ARG A 147 3.89 11.66 -1.69
N GLY A 148 4.19 10.51 -2.30
CA GLY A 148 3.48 10.10 -3.51
C GLY A 148 3.74 11.03 -4.71
N ASP A 149 4.97 11.56 -4.84
CA ASP A 149 5.31 12.44 -5.96
C ASP A 149 5.25 11.74 -7.32
N HIS A 150 5.46 10.42 -7.38
CA HIS A 150 5.32 9.65 -8.61
C HIS A 150 4.24 8.59 -8.46
N LEU A 151 3.35 8.52 -9.47
CA LEU A 151 2.50 7.36 -9.70
C LEU A 151 3.36 6.27 -10.33
N VAL A 152 3.29 5.06 -9.78
CA VAL A 152 4.08 3.92 -10.22
C VAL A 152 3.16 2.77 -10.58
N TYR A 153 3.36 2.22 -11.77
CA TYR A 153 2.76 0.99 -12.22
C TYR A 153 3.81 -0.12 -12.21
N LEU A 154 3.55 -1.16 -11.42
CA LEU A 154 4.32 -2.38 -11.37
C LEU A 154 3.64 -3.40 -12.28
N LYS A 155 4.08 -3.48 -13.53
CA LYS A 155 3.50 -4.41 -14.50
C LYS A 155 4.03 -5.82 -14.23
N THR A 156 3.13 -6.76 -13.93
CA THR A 156 3.47 -8.13 -13.50
C THR A 156 2.91 -9.21 -14.42
N ARG A 157 2.03 -8.82 -15.36
CA ARG A 157 1.50 -9.65 -16.45
C ARG A 157 1.74 -8.96 -17.78
N ASP A 158 1.68 -9.75 -18.85
CA ASP A 158 1.80 -9.25 -20.22
C ASP A 158 3.08 -8.42 -20.44
N CYS A 159 4.14 -8.77 -19.69
CA CYS A 159 5.45 -8.15 -19.79
C CYS A 159 6.16 -8.73 -21.01
N GLY A 160 6.45 -7.89 -22.02
CA GLY A 160 7.14 -8.34 -23.23
C GLY A 160 8.54 -8.90 -22.96
N SER A 161 9.13 -8.49 -21.84
CA SER A 161 10.43 -8.96 -21.35
C SER A 161 10.38 -10.29 -20.57
N GLY A 162 9.19 -10.71 -20.12
CA GLY A 162 9.02 -11.77 -19.12
C GLY A 162 9.42 -11.36 -17.68
N MET A 163 9.86 -10.12 -17.48
CA MET A 163 10.23 -9.56 -16.18
C MET A 163 9.18 -8.54 -15.72
N VAL A 164 9.06 -8.31 -14.42
CA VAL A 164 8.25 -7.20 -13.89
C VAL A 164 8.82 -5.88 -14.42
N GLU A 165 7.97 -4.98 -14.90
CA GLU A 165 8.37 -3.65 -15.40
C GLU A 165 7.90 -2.57 -14.43
N VAL A 166 8.80 -1.65 -14.09
CA VAL A 166 8.48 -0.45 -13.30
C VAL A 166 8.29 0.70 -14.27
N GLN A 167 7.10 1.28 -14.26
CA GLN A 167 6.78 2.49 -15.01
C GLN A 167 6.38 3.59 -14.05
N SER A 168 6.87 4.81 -14.24
CA SER A 168 6.51 5.94 -13.37
C SER A 168 6.19 7.22 -14.12
N THR A 169 5.31 8.05 -13.56
CA THR A 169 5.08 9.45 -13.97
C THR A 169 4.96 10.37 -12.75
N GLY A 170 5.57 11.54 -12.83
CA GLY A 170 5.73 12.46 -11.71
C GLY A 170 4.72 13.62 -11.70
N ARG A 171 4.42 14.08 -10.48
CA ARG A 171 3.61 15.26 -10.20
C ARG A 171 4.14 16.53 -10.87
N GLY A 172 5.45 16.69 -10.98
CA GLY A 172 6.08 17.84 -11.63
C GLY A 172 5.70 18.02 -13.11
N GLY A 173 5.37 16.91 -13.79
CA GLY A 173 4.81 16.91 -15.14
C GLY A 173 3.27 16.79 -15.19
N GLY A 174 2.59 16.94 -14.04
CA GLY A 174 1.15 16.74 -13.91
C GLY A 174 0.69 15.31 -14.22
N TYR A 175 1.58 14.33 -14.05
CA TYR A 175 1.35 12.92 -14.42
C TYR A 175 1.10 12.67 -15.92
N GLN A 176 1.53 13.59 -16.79
CA GLN A 176 1.23 13.57 -18.24
C GLN A 176 2.32 12.94 -19.12
N SER A 177 3.44 12.50 -18.55
CA SER A 177 4.53 11.87 -19.30
C SER A 177 5.31 10.88 -18.44
N PHE A 178 5.71 9.76 -19.04
CA PHE A 178 6.56 8.78 -18.37
C PHE A 178 7.94 9.36 -18.04
N ASP A 179 8.38 9.14 -16.80
CA ASP A 179 9.76 9.39 -16.36
C ASP A 179 10.61 8.14 -16.54
N ARG A 180 10.02 6.96 -16.31
CA ARG A 180 10.67 5.65 -16.41
C ARG A 180 9.72 4.59 -16.98
N ALA A 181 10.32 3.63 -17.65
CA ALA A 181 9.69 2.39 -18.10
C ALA A 181 10.80 1.35 -18.32
N GLU A 182 11.12 0.57 -17.30
CA GLU A 182 12.27 -0.34 -17.31
C GLU A 182 11.93 -1.71 -16.69
N PRO A 183 12.43 -2.82 -17.26
CA PRO A 183 12.29 -4.14 -16.65
C PRO A 183 13.18 -4.26 -15.41
N THR A 184 12.75 -5.08 -14.47
CA THR A 184 13.47 -5.38 -13.21
C THR A 184 14.19 -6.73 -13.33
N GLY A 185 14.95 -7.09 -12.30
CA GLY A 185 15.54 -8.42 -12.10
C GLY A 185 14.54 -9.48 -11.60
N PHE A 186 13.26 -9.15 -11.49
CA PHE A 186 12.20 -10.08 -11.11
C PHE A 186 11.49 -10.66 -12.32
N ALA A 187 11.35 -11.98 -12.35
CA ALA A 187 10.42 -12.62 -13.28
C ALA A 187 8.99 -12.18 -12.97
N ALA A 188 8.19 -11.99 -14.02
CA ALA A 188 6.77 -11.71 -13.91
C ALA A 188 6.05 -12.87 -13.18
N GLU A 189 5.43 -12.57 -12.03
CA GLU A 189 4.74 -13.56 -11.19
C GLU A 189 3.52 -12.94 -10.48
N GLU A 190 2.53 -13.79 -10.17
CA GLU A 190 1.20 -13.41 -9.68
C GLU A 190 0.86 -14.00 -8.31
N ASN A 191 1.82 -14.66 -7.69
CA ASN A 191 1.58 -15.51 -6.53
C ASN A 191 1.71 -14.76 -5.20
N GLY A 192 1.55 -13.43 -5.24
CA GLY A 192 1.76 -12.58 -4.09
C GLY A 192 1.46 -11.12 -4.38
N THR A 193 1.91 -10.26 -3.47
CA THR A 193 1.71 -8.81 -3.53
C THR A 193 3.01 -8.12 -3.95
N TRP A 194 2.90 -7.26 -4.94
CA TRP A 194 3.98 -6.37 -5.37
C TRP A 194 3.74 -4.98 -4.79
N CYS A 195 4.76 -4.40 -4.17
CA CYS A 195 4.70 -3.02 -3.69
C CYS A 195 6.07 -2.36 -3.70
N LEU A 196 6.05 -1.03 -3.63
CA LEU A 196 7.19 -0.29 -3.12
C LEU A 196 7.06 -0.21 -1.61
N ALA A 197 8.17 -0.33 -0.89
CA ALA A 197 8.18 -0.13 0.56
C ALA A 197 9.12 1.02 0.94
N PRO A 198 8.78 1.83 1.96
CA PRO A 198 9.64 2.91 2.41
C PRO A 198 11.01 2.37 2.86
N ARG A 199 12.08 3.12 2.59
CA ARG A 199 13.32 3.02 3.37
C ARG A 199 13.13 3.86 4.62
N GLY A 200 13.72 3.44 5.74
CA GLY A 200 13.61 4.05 7.07
C GLY A 200 13.43 5.57 7.05
N VAL A 201 12.45 6.04 7.82
CA VAL A 201 12.04 7.43 8.08
C VAL A 201 12.90 8.49 7.36
N ASP A 202 12.36 9.01 6.26
CA ASP A 202 12.90 10.14 5.50
C ASP A 202 13.21 11.31 6.46
N ASP A 203 14.49 11.68 6.59
CA ASP A 203 14.98 12.72 7.50
C ASP A 203 14.69 14.15 6.99
N GLY A 204 13.80 14.26 6.01
CA GLY A 204 13.36 15.53 5.44
C GLY A 204 14.35 16.14 4.46
N GLU A 205 15.46 15.47 4.13
CA GLU A 205 16.34 15.88 3.05
C GLU A 205 15.91 15.24 1.73
N GLY A 206 14.98 15.94 1.07
CA GLY A 206 14.41 15.59 -0.24
C GLY A 206 15.30 14.75 -1.15
N GLY A 207 14.98 13.46 -1.21
CA GLY A 207 15.43 12.56 -2.25
C GLY A 207 14.21 11.86 -2.83
N GLY A 208 13.53 12.50 -3.79
CA GLY A 208 12.43 11.93 -4.58
C GLY A 208 12.84 10.75 -5.48
N GLY A 209 13.61 9.80 -4.93
CA GLY A 209 13.92 8.52 -5.52
C GLY A 209 12.79 7.53 -5.32
N ILE A 210 12.64 6.59 -6.25
CA ILE A 210 11.66 5.52 -6.12
C ILE A 210 12.20 4.53 -5.08
N ALA A 211 11.31 4.03 -4.21
CA ALA A 211 11.63 3.03 -3.19
C ALA A 211 12.06 1.68 -3.80
N ASP A 212 12.59 0.81 -2.96
CA ASP A 212 12.88 -0.57 -3.36
C ASP A 212 11.59 -1.32 -3.71
N LEU A 213 11.72 -2.25 -4.67
CA LEU A 213 10.61 -3.10 -5.10
C LEU A 213 10.59 -4.34 -4.23
N TYR A 214 9.46 -4.58 -3.57
CA TYR A 214 9.22 -5.76 -2.76
C TYR A 214 8.19 -6.68 -3.40
N TYR A 215 8.40 -7.98 -3.19
CA TYR A 215 7.46 -9.03 -3.52
C TYR A 215 7.22 -9.91 -2.29
N VAL A 216 5.99 -9.89 -1.80
CA VAL A 216 5.53 -10.78 -0.71
C VAL A 216 4.81 -11.95 -1.38
N LYS A 217 5.51 -13.06 -1.53
CA LYS A 217 5.00 -14.28 -2.16
C LYS A 217 4.25 -15.12 -1.13
N THR A 218 2.98 -15.39 -1.40
CA THR A 218 2.08 -16.09 -0.47
C THR A 218 1.48 -17.36 -1.07
N ARG A 219 1.57 -17.54 -2.38
CA ARG A 219 1.12 -18.75 -3.09
C ARG A 219 2.28 -19.37 -3.84
N GLU A 220 2.20 -20.67 -4.10
CA GLU A 220 3.21 -21.41 -4.86
C GLU A 220 4.65 -21.13 -4.37
N THR A 221 4.80 -20.92 -3.06
CA THR A 221 6.07 -20.68 -2.37
C THR A 221 6.86 -21.97 -2.34
N ASP A 222 8.15 -21.92 -2.65
CA ASP A 222 9.02 -23.10 -2.62
C ASP A 222 9.21 -23.61 -1.18
N SER A 223 9.14 -22.69 -0.21
CA SER A 223 9.31 -22.96 1.22
C SER A 223 8.04 -23.48 1.93
N GLY A 224 6.86 -23.30 1.33
CA GLY A 224 5.56 -23.59 1.96
C GLY A 224 5.11 -22.56 3.00
N VAL A 225 5.86 -21.47 3.16
CA VAL A 225 5.56 -20.33 4.04
C VAL A 225 5.68 -19.03 3.22
N VAL A 226 5.25 -17.89 3.78
CA VAL A 226 5.36 -16.59 3.09
C VAL A 226 6.83 -16.23 2.88
N GLU A 227 7.18 -15.77 1.68
CA GLU A 227 8.52 -15.35 1.31
C GLU A 227 8.55 -13.87 0.95
N VAL A 228 9.58 -13.16 1.38
CA VAL A 228 9.79 -11.75 1.07
C VAL A 228 11.04 -11.58 0.23
N HIS A 229 10.90 -10.94 -0.92
CA HIS A 229 11.99 -10.64 -1.82
C HIS A 229 12.07 -9.13 -2.05
N ALA A 230 13.26 -8.59 -2.26
CA ALA A 230 13.44 -7.19 -2.66
C ALA A 230 14.48 -7.01 -3.77
N ALA A 231 14.28 -5.99 -4.59
CA ALA A 231 15.27 -5.46 -5.52
C ALA A 231 15.49 -3.96 -5.28
N THR A 232 16.74 -3.52 -5.40
CA THR A 232 17.10 -2.14 -5.01
C THR A 232 16.81 -1.13 -6.10
N ALA A 233 16.20 0.00 -5.76
CA ALA A 233 16.04 1.12 -6.69
C ALA A 233 17.40 1.69 -7.14
N GLU A 234 18.42 1.65 -6.27
CA GLU A 234 19.79 2.08 -6.59
C GLU A 234 20.38 1.31 -7.78
N SER A 235 20.08 0.02 -7.89
CA SER A 235 20.51 -0.81 -9.03
C SER A 235 19.61 -0.71 -10.26
N GLY A 236 18.56 0.13 -10.23
CA GLY A 236 17.48 0.07 -11.22
C GLY A 236 16.67 -1.23 -11.12
N TRP A 237 16.48 -1.72 -9.90
CA TRP A 237 15.80 -2.96 -9.53
C TRP A 237 16.39 -4.22 -10.17
N GLN A 238 17.69 -4.23 -10.46
CA GLN A 238 18.37 -5.41 -11.01
C GLN A 238 18.96 -6.31 -9.91
N ASP A 239 19.54 -5.70 -8.89
CA ASP A 239 20.14 -6.42 -7.77
C ASP A 239 19.06 -6.83 -6.77
N ARG A 240 19.03 -8.11 -6.43
CA ARG A 240 18.06 -8.72 -5.50
C ARG A 240 18.74 -9.12 -4.17
N PRO A 241 19.02 -8.16 -3.27
CA PRO A 241 19.78 -8.44 -2.04
C PRO A 241 18.98 -9.24 -1.02
N LEU A 242 17.66 -9.29 -1.13
CA LEU A 242 16.77 -9.95 -0.18
C LEU A 242 15.96 -11.05 -0.86
N GLY A 243 16.06 -12.26 -0.28
CA GLY A 243 15.18 -13.39 -0.51
C GLY A 243 15.10 -14.15 0.80
N ALA A 244 14.06 -13.90 1.57
CA ALA A 244 13.88 -14.39 2.92
C ALA A 244 12.61 -15.23 3.02
N VAL A 245 12.69 -16.28 3.84
CA VAL A 245 11.57 -17.15 4.20
C VAL A 245 11.08 -16.68 5.56
N SER A 246 9.80 -16.36 5.68
CA SER A 246 9.23 -15.89 6.95
C SER A 246 8.79 -17.04 7.86
N SER A 247 8.46 -16.75 9.12
CA SER A 247 7.79 -17.70 10.02
C SER A 247 6.29 -17.89 9.72
N PHE A 248 5.70 -17.07 8.84
CA PHE A 248 4.27 -17.09 8.61
C PHE A 248 3.85 -18.13 7.57
N THR A 249 2.85 -18.94 7.89
CA THR A 249 2.10 -19.67 6.87
C THR A 249 1.22 -18.70 6.07
N PRO A 250 1.02 -18.92 4.76
CA PRO A 250 0.10 -18.09 3.99
C PRO A 250 -1.31 -18.15 4.58
N GLY A 251 -1.85 -16.98 4.91
CA GLY A 251 -3.21 -16.82 5.43
C GLY A 251 -4.13 -16.19 4.40
N GLU A 252 -5.41 -16.59 4.41
CA GLU A 252 -6.49 -16.03 3.59
C GLU A 252 -7.48 -15.16 4.41
N ASP A 253 -7.26 -15.09 5.72
CA ASP A 253 -8.15 -14.43 6.68
C ASP A 253 -7.75 -12.97 6.97
N GLY A 254 -6.87 -12.40 6.15
CA GLY A 254 -6.22 -11.12 6.44
C GLY A 254 -5.51 -10.49 5.26
N HIS A 255 -4.79 -9.40 5.56
CA HIS A 255 -4.06 -8.57 4.60
C HIS A 255 -2.56 -8.62 4.90
N TRP A 256 -1.76 -8.76 3.84
CA TRP A 256 -0.30 -8.67 3.92
C TRP A 256 0.14 -7.24 3.64
N VAL A 257 0.86 -6.63 4.59
CA VAL A 257 1.33 -5.26 4.50
C VAL A 257 2.81 -5.21 4.83
N LEU A 258 3.57 -4.46 4.05
CA LEU A 258 4.91 -4.04 4.43
C LEU A 258 4.82 -2.63 5.02
N ALA A 259 5.34 -2.45 6.23
CA ALA A 259 5.32 -1.18 6.94
C ALA A 259 6.62 -1.01 7.73
N ASP A 260 7.15 0.20 7.79
CA ASP A 260 8.28 0.52 8.65
C ASP A 260 7.75 0.95 10.03
N LEU A 261 7.53 -0.03 10.90
CA LEU A 261 6.92 0.20 12.20
C LEU A 261 7.96 0.58 13.27
N ASN A 262 9.23 0.25 13.06
CA ASN A 262 10.33 0.46 14.00
C ASN A 262 11.38 1.48 13.54
N GLY A 263 11.25 2.05 12.35
CA GLY A 263 12.20 3.01 11.78
C GLY A 263 13.44 2.34 11.18
N GLY A 264 13.33 1.08 10.76
CA GLY A 264 14.41 0.27 10.23
C GLY A 264 14.66 0.48 8.74
N ASP A 265 15.84 0.07 8.26
CA ASP A 265 16.20 0.14 6.83
C ASP A 265 15.43 -0.86 5.95
N VAL A 266 14.83 -1.87 6.57
CA VAL A 266 14.03 -2.92 5.92
C VAL A 266 12.64 -2.91 6.56
N PRO A 267 11.55 -2.86 5.76
CA PRO A 267 10.20 -2.82 6.29
C PRO A 267 9.85 -4.14 6.99
N ASP A 268 8.98 -4.04 7.97
CA ASP A 268 8.43 -5.18 8.69
C ASP A 268 7.36 -5.88 7.83
N LEU A 269 7.29 -7.20 7.93
CA LEU A 269 6.23 -7.99 7.34
C LEU A 269 5.09 -8.11 8.34
N VAL A 270 3.95 -7.53 7.99
CA VAL A 270 2.78 -7.48 8.85
C VAL A 270 1.62 -8.26 8.24
N TYR A 271 1.02 -9.15 9.01
CA TYR A 271 -0.25 -9.78 8.71
C TYR A 271 -1.35 -9.15 9.56
N VAL A 272 -2.26 -8.44 8.91
CA VAL A 272 -3.47 -7.90 9.55
C VAL A 272 -4.58 -8.93 9.42
N GLN A 273 -4.75 -9.75 10.44
CA GLN A 273 -5.74 -10.82 10.47
C GLN A 273 -7.10 -10.25 10.87
N VAL A 274 -8.09 -10.36 9.97
CA VAL A 274 -9.42 -9.76 10.14
C VAL A 274 -10.53 -10.79 10.35
N ARG A 275 -10.23 -12.07 10.13
CA ARG A 275 -11.11 -13.22 10.34
C ARG A 275 -10.39 -14.34 11.06
N GLY A 276 -11.14 -15.22 11.72
CA GLY A 276 -10.58 -16.39 12.40
C GLY A 276 -9.61 -16.06 13.55
N THR A 277 -9.66 -14.84 14.08
CA THR A 277 -8.79 -14.33 15.15
C THR A 277 -9.16 -14.95 16.49
N ASP A 278 -8.18 -15.21 17.34
CA ASP A 278 -8.41 -15.83 18.66
C ASP A 278 -9.08 -14.85 19.64
N SER A 279 -8.79 -13.56 19.52
CA SER A 279 -9.36 -12.51 20.39
C SER A 279 -10.78 -12.06 20.02
N GLY A 280 -11.25 -12.42 18.81
CA GLY A 280 -12.47 -11.87 18.21
C GLY A 280 -12.34 -10.41 17.73
N LYS A 281 -11.13 -9.85 17.79
CA LYS A 281 -10.76 -8.53 17.27
C LYS A 281 -9.78 -8.70 16.12
N VAL A 282 -9.67 -7.69 15.25
CA VAL A 282 -8.59 -7.65 14.25
C VAL A 282 -7.24 -7.74 14.97
N GLU A 283 -6.38 -8.64 14.52
CA GLU A 283 -5.06 -8.93 15.10
C GLU A 283 -3.94 -8.51 14.14
N ILE A 284 -2.90 -7.88 14.68
CA ILE A 284 -1.68 -7.56 13.96
C ILE A 284 -0.59 -8.55 14.38
N HIS A 285 -0.05 -9.28 13.41
CA HIS A 285 1.11 -10.16 13.58
C HIS A 285 2.30 -9.56 12.84
N THR A 286 3.45 -9.46 13.50
CA THR A 286 4.62 -8.79 12.92
C THR A 286 5.84 -9.70 12.93
N ASN A 287 6.48 -9.80 11.77
CA ASN A 287 7.84 -10.29 11.61
C ASN A 287 8.75 -9.09 11.31
N GLU A 288 9.74 -8.86 12.16
CA GLU A 288 10.75 -7.80 11.97
C GLU A 288 12.04 -8.38 11.36
N VAL A 289 12.98 -7.48 11.04
CA VAL A 289 14.35 -7.79 10.61
C VAL A 289 15.35 -7.67 11.75
#